data_AF-A0A1M7GBI7-F1
#
_entry.id   AF-A0A1M7GBI7-F1
#
_cell.length_a   1.000
_cell.length_b   1.000
_cell.length_c   1.000
_cell.angle_alpha   90.00
_cell.angle_beta   90.00
_cell.angle_gamma   90.00
#
_symmetry.space_group_name_H-M   'P 1'
#
loop_
_entity.id
_entity.type
_entity.pdbx_description
1 polymer ?
#
loop_
_entity_poly.entity_id
_entity_poly.type
_entity_poly.pdbx_seq_one_letter_code
_entity_poly.pdbx_strand_id
1 'polypeptide(L)'
;MELTKSDLQKLIQVQKENTFLDHFIFSLTKDYKTYGNIKKNKMNLWKSTGFTGSFYPVFSFEFDSEGTLIKITDELNPFAKFLRLLFPLFFFFPTLSTAFTDFQLKKFLICISIFLILSFASYLLSLKIYSYNKKGLLKDFYQVLNSTTKSKQLTKQSKSKILNNETEEKLEKEWTIGKILTRLFTYPFCFALILLVIFGMIPDGKFIIAIPMLVIIGVYLYSDLKMIFKSK
;
A
#
# COMPACT_ATOMS: atom_id res chain seq x y z
N MET A 1 -16.81 -18.85 -18.94
CA MET A 1 -17.34 -17.53 -19.34
C MET A 1 -16.15 -16.68 -19.72
N GLU A 2 -16.08 -16.26 -20.98
CA GLU A 2 -14.96 -15.49 -21.50
C GLU A 2 -15.12 -14.02 -21.11
N LEU A 3 -14.10 -13.46 -20.47
CA LEU A 3 -14.12 -12.08 -19.99
C LEU A 3 -13.79 -11.15 -21.15
N THR A 4 -14.74 -10.31 -21.56
CA THR A 4 -14.54 -9.41 -22.71
C THR A 4 -13.90 -8.10 -22.30
N LYS A 5 -13.22 -7.44 -23.24
CA LYS A 5 -12.70 -6.08 -23.06
C LYS A 5 -13.78 -5.11 -22.58
N SER A 6 -15.01 -5.24 -23.09
CA SER A 6 -16.13 -4.34 -22.76
C SER A 6 -16.55 -4.42 -21.30
N ASP A 7 -16.40 -5.58 -20.67
CA ASP A 7 -16.78 -5.77 -19.27
C ASP A 7 -15.75 -5.15 -18.31
N LEU A 8 -14.47 -5.24 -18.67
CA LEU A 8 -13.38 -4.58 -17.93
C LEU A 8 -13.38 -3.06 -18.10
N GLN A 9 -13.77 -2.54 -19.26
CA GLN A 9 -13.88 -1.09 -19.49
C GLN A 9 -14.85 -0.42 -18.52
N LYS A 10 -15.95 -1.09 -18.15
CA LYS A 10 -16.95 -0.57 -17.19
C LYS A 10 -16.38 -0.38 -15.79
N LEU A 11 -15.27 -1.03 -15.46
CA LEU A 11 -14.62 -0.88 -14.16
C LEU A 11 -13.84 0.44 -14.06
N ILE A 12 -13.46 1.05 -15.18
CA ILE A 12 -12.66 2.29 -15.21
C ILE A 12 -13.58 3.48 -14.94
N GLN A 13 -13.32 4.17 -13.83
CA GLN A 13 -14.02 5.40 -13.46
C GLN A 13 -13.27 6.65 -13.93
N VAL A 14 -11.94 6.57 -14.02
CA VAL A 14 -11.09 7.69 -14.45
C VAL A 14 -10.09 7.20 -15.48
N GLN A 15 -10.11 7.79 -16.67
CA GLN A 15 -9.15 7.48 -17.72
C GLN A 15 -7.86 8.27 -17.53
N LYS A 16 -6.74 7.57 -17.35
CA LYS A 16 -5.39 8.14 -17.17
C LYS A 16 -4.34 7.28 -17.84
N GLU A 17 -3.17 7.84 -18.09
CA GLU A 17 -2.02 7.08 -18.56
C GLU A 17 -1.30 6.38 -17.39
N ASN A 18 -0.64 5.25 -17.67
CA ASN A 18 0.20 4.55 -16.70
C ASN A 18 1.58 5.23 -16.68
N THR A 19 1.67 6.40 -16.05
CA THR A 19 2.92 7.19 -15.95
C THR A 19 3.31 7.45 -14.50
N PHE A 20 4.59 7.71 -14.28
CA PHE A 20 5.11 8.06 -12.95
C PHE A 20 4.34 9.23 -12.31
N LEU A 21 4.13 10.32 -13.05
CA LEU A 21 3.47 11.52 -12.53
C LEU A 21 2.01 11.27 -12.20
N ASP A 22 1.28 10.52 -13.04
CA ASP A 22 -0.10 10.17 -12.75
C ASP A 22 -0.21 9.34 -11.47
N HIS A 23 0.71 8.39 -11.26
CA HIS A 23 0.74 7.58 -10.04
C HIS A 23 1.18 8.36 -8.80
N PHE A 24 2.10 9.32 -8.95
CA PHE A 24 2.48 10.25 -7.89
C PHE A 24 1.28 11.09 -7.46
N ILE A 25 0.63 11.77 -8.41
CA ILE A 25 -0.56 12.60 -8.12
C ILE A 25 -1.66 11.74 -7.51
N PHE A 26 -1.97 10.57 -8.10
CA PHE A 26 -2.97 9.66 -7.57
C PHE A 26 -2.70 9.22 -6.12
N SER A 27 -1.44 9.02 -5.74
CA SER A 27 -1.08 8.69 -4.36
C SER A 27 -1.41 9.81 -3.35
N LEU A 28 -1.53 11.05 -3.82
CA LEU A 28 -1.92 12.22 -3.03
C LEU A 28 -3.44 12.44 -3.00
N THR A 29 -4.14 12.15 -4.10
CA THR A 29 -5.57 12.50 -4.27
C THR A 29 -6.52 11.68 -3.40
N LYS A 30 -6.14 10.47 -2.97
CA LYS A 30 -6.93 9.58 -2.07
C LYS A 30 -8.43 9.48 -2.42
N ASP A 31 -8.78 9.51 -3.71
CA ASP A 31 -10.17 9.42 -4.16
C ASP A 31 -10.67 7.97 -4.28
N TYR A 32 -9.75 6.99 -4.17
CA TYR A 32 -9.98 5.54 -4.22
C TYR A 32 -10.76 5.06 -5.45
N LYS A 33 -10.83 5.88 -6.50
CA LYS A 33 -11.50 5.53 -7.74
C LYS A 33 -10.67 4.49 -8.49
N THR A 34 -11.32 3.77 -9.38
CA THR A 34 -10.62 2.85 -10.29
C THR A 34 -10.13 3.63 -11.51
N TYR A 35 -8.82 3.68 -11.68
CA TYR A 35 -8.18 4.36 -12.79
C TYR A 35 -7.76 3.34 -13.84
N GLY A 36 -7.71 3.76 -15.10
CA GLY A 36 -7.25 2.87 -16.15
C GLY A 36 -6.92 3.56 -17.46
N ASN A 37 -6.18 2.83 -18.28
CA ASN A 37 -5.82 3.21 -19.64
C ASN A 37 -6.33 2.15 -20.62
N ILE A 38 -6.92 2.57 -21.72
CA ILE A 38 -7.42 1.67 -22.76
C ILE A 38 -6.61 1.91 -24.04
N LYS A 39 -5.91 0.87 -24.51
CA LYS A 39 -5.29 0.81 -25.83
C LYS A 39 -6.02 -0.22 -26.70
N LYS A 40 -5.58 -0.39 -27.96
CA LYS A 40 -6.22 -1.28 -28.93
C LYS A 40 -6.37 -2.72 -28.41
N ASN A 41 -5.26 -3.35 -28.03
CA ASN A 41 -5.23 -4.75 -27.56
C ASN A 41 -4.72 -4.89 -26.11
N LYS A 42 -4.59 -3.77 -25.39
CA LYS A 42 -4.09 -3.75 -24.02
C LYS A 42 -4.89 -2.77 -23.18
N MET A 43 -5.11 -3.12 -21.92
CA MET A 43 -5.73 -2.24 -20.94
C MET A 43 -4.99 -2.31 -19.62
N ASN A 44 -4.71 -1.16 -19.03
CA ASN A 44 -4.11 -1.07 -17.71
C ASN A 44 -5.17 -0.59 -16.73
N LEU A 45 -5.20 -1.16 -15.53
CA LEU A 45 -6.17 -0.80 -14.53
C LEU A 45 -5.55 -0.86 -13.14
N TRP A 46 -5.81 0.15 -12.32
CA TRP A 46 -5.27 0.26 -10.97
C TRP A 46 -6.26 0.96 -10.04
N LYS A 47 -6.12 0.65 -8.75
CA LYS A 47 -6.89 1.25 -7.67
C LYS A 47 -6.04 1.14 -6.41
N SER A 48 -5.98 2.22 -5.62
CA SER A 48 -5.41 2.17 -4.27
C SER A 48 -6.51 1.82 -3.27
N THR A 49 -6.12 1.19 -2.16
CA THR A 49 -7.00 1.03 -1.01
C THR A 49 -6.50 1.92 0.12
N GLY A 50 -7.39 2.33 1.03
CA GLY A 50 -7.04 3.26 2.13
C GLY A 50 -5.83 2.83 2.94
N PHE A 51 -5.62 1.53 3.11
CA PHE A 51 -4.54 0.97 3.92
C PHE A 51 -3.17 0.90 3.22
N THR A 52 -3.12 1.06 1.91
CA THR A 52 -1.96 0.60 1.11
C THR A 52 -1.18 1.70 0.41
N GLY A 53 -1.65 2.94 0.55
CA GLY A 53 -0.97 4.15 0.10
C GLY A 53 -0.50 4.03 -1.35
N SER A 54 0.78 4.30 -1.58
CA SER A 54 1.36 4.32 -2.92
C SER A 54 1.68 2.93 -3.48
N PHE A 55 1.68 1.86 -2.68
CA PHE A 55 2.21 0.54 -3.07
C PHE A 55 1.13 -0.43 -3.59
N TYR A 56 0.43 -0.03 -4.65
CA TYR A 56 -0.58 -0.85 -5.32
C TYR A 56 -0.09 -1.38 -6.69
N PRO A 57 -0.64 -2.51 -7.16
CA PRO A 57 -0.34 -3.04 -8.48
C PRO A 57 -1.09 -2.28 -9.57
N VAL A 58 -0.51 -2.27 -10.76
CA VAL A 58 -1.16 -1.97 -12.03
C VAL A 58 -1.38 -3.29 -12.75
N PHE A 59 -2.63 -3.64 -13.01
CA PHE A 59 -2.98 -4.83 -13.78
C PHE A 59 -3.02 -4.48 -15.26
N SER A 60 -2.32 -5.26 -16.07
CA SER A 60 -2.28 -5.18 -17.52
C SER A 60 -3.03 -6.38 -18.11
N PHE A 61 -4.08 -6.10 -18.86
CA PHE A 61 -4.92 -7.08 -19.57
C PHE A 61 -4.61 -7.00 -21.06
N GLU A 62 -4.29 -8.14 -21.68
CA GLU A 62 -4.02 -8.26 -23.11
C GLU A 62 -5.14 -9.05 -23.80
N PHE A 63 -5.59 -8.55 -24.95
CA PHE A 63 -6.73 -9.09 -25.70
C PHE A 63 -6.31 -9.51 -27.10
N ASP A 64 -7.01 -10.50 -27.66
CA ASP A 64 -6.90 -10.86 -29.07
C ASP A 64 -7.66 -9.89 -29.98
N SER A 65 -7.70 -10.20 -31.28
CA SER A 65 -8.44 -9.43 -32.28
C SER A 65 -9.95 -9.43 -32.07
N GLU A 66 -10.49 -10.44 -31.38
CA GLU A 66 -11.92 -10.57 -31.09
C GLU A 66 -12.31 -9.88 -29.77
N GLY A 67 -11.32 -9.38 -29.02
CA GLY A 67 -11.52 -8.69 -27.74
C GLY A 67 -11.63 -9.63 -26.55
N THR A 68 -11.21 -10.88 -26.71
CA THR A 68 -11.15 -11.91 -25.66
C THR A 68 -9.83 -11.81 -24.90
N LEU A 69 -9.91 -11.95 -23.58
CA LEU A 69 -8.76 -11.83 -22.69
C LEU A 69 -7.79 -13.01 -22.87
N ILE A 70 -6.56 -12.71 -23.29
CA ILE A 70 -5.48 -13.71 -23.44
C ILE A 70 -4.67 -13.81 -22.15
N LYS A 71 -4.33 -12.65 -21.55
CA LYS A 71 -3.32 -12.58 -20.50
C LYS A 71 -3.61 -11.48 -19.50
N ILE A 72 -3.39 -11.81 -18.23
CA ILE A 72 -3.35 -10.85 -17.13
C ILE A 72 -1.93 -10.83 -16.59
N THR A 73 -1.36 -9.65 -16.48
CA THR A 73 -0.09 -9.40 -15.81
C THR A 73 -0.26 -8.30 -14.79
N ASP A 74 0.61 -8.28 -13.80
CA ASP A 74 0.63 -7.25 -12.76
C ASP A 74 2.05 -6.75 -12.55
N GLU A 75 2.16 -5.46 -12.32
CA GLU A 75 3.41 -4.84 -11.92
C GLU A 75 3.18 -3.80 -10.83
N LEU A 76 4.20 -3.56 -10.01
CA LEU A 76 4.19 -2.43 -9.09
C LEU A 76 4.14 -1.13 -9.89
N ASN A 77 3.30 -0.17 -9.49
CA ASN A 77 3.22 1.09 -10.20
C ASN A 77 4.59 1.82 -10.22
N PRO A 78 4.89 2.60 -11.27
CA PRO A 78 6.17 3.31 -11.43
C PRO A 78 6.58 4.16 -10.22
N PHE A 79 5.63 4.86 -9.58
CA PHE A 79 5.93 5.69 -8.42
C PHE A 79 6.36 4.85 -7.20
N ALA A 80 5.68 3.74 -6.92
CA ALA A 80 6.07 2.83 -5.85
C ALA A 80 7.38 2.09 -6.14
N LYS A 81 7.70 1.79 -7.41
CA LYS A 81 9.01 1.24 -7.79
C LYS A 81 10.13 2.20 -7.35
N PHE A 82 9.95 3.50 -7.58
CA PHE A 82 10.88 4.54 -7.14
C PHE A 82 10.91 4.68 -5.62
N LEU A 83 9.75 4.76 -4.95
CA LEU A 83 9.70 4.87 -3.48
C LEU A 83 10.36 3.69 -2.77
N ARG A 84 10.24 2.48 -3.31
CA ARG A 84 10.90 1.29 -2.74
C ARG A 84 12.41 1.45 -2.63
N LEU A 85 13.03 2.16 -3.57
CA LEU A 85 14.47 2.46 -3.55
C LEU A 85 14.78 3.68 -2.67
N LEU A 86 14.00 4.75 -2.80
CA LEU A 86 14.26 6.01 -2.10
C LEU A 86 13.97 5.94 -0.59
N PHE A 87 12.97 5.15 -0.18
CA PHE A 87 12.51 5.10 1.20
C PHE A 87 13.62 4.69 2.18
N PRO A 88 14.37 3.58 1.98
CA PRO A 88 15.47 3.24 2.88
C PRO A 88 16.58 4.28 2.88
N LEU A 89 16.91 4.85 1.71
CA LEU A 89 17.90 5.91 1.57
C LEU A 89 17.51 7.11 2.43
N PHE A 90 16.27 7.59 2.36
CA PHE A 90 15.79 8.75 3.10
C PHE A 90 15.65 8.45 4.61
N PHE A 91 14.98 7.36 4.97
CA PHE A 91 14.69 7.04 6.39
C PHE A 91 15.92 6.61 7.18
N PHE A 92 16.86 5.91 6.55
CA PHE A 92 18.09 5.44 7.20
C PHE A 92 19.31 6.27 6.82
N PHE A 93 19.12 7.39 6.11
CA PHE A 93 20.21 8.35 5.80
C PHE A 93 21.00 8.76 7.05
N PRO A 94 20.38 9.07 8.21
CA PRO A 94 21.15 9.48 9.38
C PRO A 94 22.13 8.40 9.85
N THR A 95 21.71 7.12 9.84
CA THR A 95 22.58 5.97 10.17
C THR A 95 23.73 5.83 9.17
N LEU A 96 23.47 6.10 7.89
CA LEU A 96 24.50 6.10 6.86
C LEU A 96 25.47 7.28 7.03
N SER A 97 24.96 8.48 7.33
CA SER A 97 25.75 9.69 7.56
C SER A 97 26.68 9.57 8.77
N THR A 98 26.23 8.92 9.85
CA THR A 98 27.09 8.66 11.02
C THR A 98 28.25 7.70 10.71
N ALA A 99 28.14 6.88 9.67
CA ALA A 99 29.23 6.00 9.21
C ALA A 99 30.43 6.80 8.68
N PHE A 100 30.19 8.00 8.14
CA PHE A 100 31.21 8.86 7.53
C PHE A 100 31.71 9.96 8.49
N THR A 101 30.96 10.25 9.56
CA THR A 101 31.38 11.22 10.57
C THR A 101 32.43 10.59 11.48
N ASP A 102 33.61 11.21 11.58
CA ASP A 102 34.76 10.71 12.35
C ASP A 102 35.12 9.26 11.99
N PHE A 103 35.53 9.08 10.74
CA PHE A 103 35.69 7.76 10.12
C PHE A 103 36.56 6.81 10.96
N GLN A 104 35.93 5.71 11.38
CA GLN A 104 36.58 4.57 12.01
C GLN A 104 36.04 3.30 11.34
N LEU A 105 36.93 2.43 10.86
CA LEU A 105 36.55 1.25 10.06
C LEU A 105 35.49 0.38 10.77
N LYS A 106 35.66 0.12 12.07
CA LYS A 106 34.71 -0.66 12.87
C LYS A 106 33.31 -0.02 12.92
N LYS A 107 33.26 1.29 13.17
CA LYS A 107 32.01 2.07 13.21
C LYS A 107 31.34 2.09 11.84
N PHE A 108 32.12 2.33 10.78
CA PHE A 108 31.66 2.30 9.40
C PHE A 108 31.00 0.97 9.04
N LEU A 109 31.67 -0.16 9.32
CA LEU A 109 31.15 -1.49 9.06
C LEU A 109 29.83 -1.75 9.82
N ILE A 110 29.76 -1.39 11.11
CA ILE A 110 28.54 -1.54 11.92
C ILE A 110 27.38 -0.72 11.33
N CYS A 111 27.60 0.57 11.03
CA CYS A 111 26.58 1.44 10.46
C CYS A 111 26.08 0.95 9.10
N ILE A 112 26.99 0.52 8.21
CA ILE A 112 26.64 -0.05 6.91
C ILE A 112 25.85 -1.36 7.06
N SER A 113 26.27 -2.27 7.96
CA SER A 113 25.54 -3.50 8.21
C SER A 113 24.11 -3.22 8.70
N ILE A 114 23.93 -2.29 9.64
CA ILE A 114 22.60 -1.89 10.13
C ILE A 114 21.78 -1.30 8.98
N PHE A 115 22.35 -0.39 8.20
CA PHE A 115 21.67 0.22 7.04
C PHE A 115 21.19 -0.83 6.04
N LEU A 116 22.04 -1.81 5.69
CA LEU A 116 21.70 -2.88 4.76
C LEU A 116 20.59 -3.78 5.30
N ILE A 117 20.65 -4.17 6.58
CA ILE A 117 19.62 -4.99 7.23
C ILE A 117 18.27 -4.25 7.23
N LEU A 118 18.25 -2.98 7.62
CA LEU A 118 17.03 -2.17 7.65
C LEU A 118 16.45 -1.92 6.25
N SER A 119 17.32 -1.69 5.26
CA SER A 119 16.93 -1.55 3.86
C SER A 119 16.33 -2.84 3.32
N PHE A 120 16.94 -3.98 3.63
CA PHE A 120 16.42 -5.29 3.23
C PHE A 120 15.08 -5.58 3.90
N ALA A 121 14.92 -5.30 5.20
CA ALA A 121 13.65 -5.44 5.90
C ALA A 121 12.54 -4.56 5.26
N SER A 122 12.87 -3.33 4.90
CA SER A 122 11.95 -2.41 4.21
C SER A 122 11.56 -2.91 2.82
N TYR A 123 12.51 -3.49 2.08
CA TYR A 123 12.25 -4.15 0.81
C TYR A 123 11.26 -5.31 0.97
N LEU A 124 11.50 -6.21 1.93
CA LEU A 124 10.59 -7.33 2.21
C LEU A 124 9.19 -6.86 2.61
N LEU A 125 9.10 -5.80 3.42
CA LEU A 125 7.82 -5.21 3.80
C LEU A 125 7.07 -4.69 2.57
N SER A 126 7.76 -4.00 1.65
CA SER A 126 7.16 -3.50 0.41
C SER A 126 6.61 -4.63 -0.47
N LEU A 127 7.30 -5.77 -0.56
CA LEU A 127 6.82 -6.96 -1.28
C LEU A 127 5.56 -7.54 -0.64
N LYS A 128 5.52 -7.56 0.70
CA LYS A 128 4.36 -8.07 1.44
C LYS A 128 3.14 -7.18 1.25
N ILE A 129 3.33 -5.85 1.32
CA ILE A 129 2.26 -4.87 1.03
C ILE A 129 1.77 -5.06 -0.40
N TYR A 130 2.67 -5.15 -1.39
CA TYR A 130 2.31 -5.40 -2.79
C TYR A 130 1.46 -6.66 -2.96
N SER A 131 1.89 -7.79 -2.37
CA SER A 131 1.19 -9.07 -2.46
C SER A 131 -0.20 -9.02 -1.83
N TYR A 132 -0.33 -8.35 -0.69
CA TYR A 132 -1.62 -8.14 -0.04
C TYR A 132 -2.58 -7.33 -0.92
N ASN A 133 -2.11 -6.22 -1.50
CA ASN A 133 -2.88 -5.40 -2.43
C ASN A 133 -3.34 -6.17 -3.64
N LYS A 134 -2.42 -6.92 -4.25
CA LYS A 134 -2.71 -7.73 -5.44
C LYS A 134 -3.88 -8.67 -5.19
N LYS A 135 -3.87 -9.37 -4.06
CA LYS A 135 -4.96 -10.30 -3.69
C LYS A 135 -6.28 -9.57 -3.46
N GLY A 136 -6.26 -8.46 -2.73
CA GLY A 136 -7.45 -7.67 -2.46
C GLY A 136 -8.08 -7.11 -3.74
N LEU A 137 -7.27 -6.47 -4.57
CA LEU A 137 -7.74 -5.83 -5.80
C LEU A 137 -8.25 -6.84 -6.83
N LEU A 138 -7.59 -8.00 -6.94
CA LEU A 138 -8.07 -9.07 -7.82
C LEU A 138 -9.43 -9.61 -7.36
N LYS A 139 -9.63 -9.76 -6.04
CA LYS A 139 -10.92 -10.17 -5.45
C LYS A 139 -12.01 -9.14 -5.76
N ASP A 140 -11.72 -7.85 -5.60
CA ASP A 140 -12.65 -6.76 -5.93
C ASP A 140 -13.09 -6.83 -7.39
N PHE A 141 -12.15 -7.02 -8.33
CA PHE A 141 -12.50 -7.13 -9.76
C PHE A 141 -13.40 -8.31 -10.04
N TYR A 142 -13.08 -9.50 -9.53
CA TYR A 142 -13.93 -10.67 -9.71
C TYR A 142 -15.32 -10.47 -9.10
N GLN A 143 -15.43 -9.80 -7.96
CA GLN A 143 -16.72 -9.51 -7.34
C GLN A 143 -17.56 -8.53 -8.18
N VAL A 144 -16.96 -7.47 -8.73
CA VAL A 144 -17.66 -6.52 -9.61
C VAL A 144 -18.07 -7.18 -10.93
N LEU A 145 -17.21 -8.02 -11.52
CA LEU A 145 -17.51 -8.74 -12.75
C LEU A 145 -18.63 -9.77 -12.55
N ASN A 146 -18.60 -10.53 -11.45
CA ASN A 146 -19.63 -11.51 -11.11
C ASN A 146 -20.98 -10.86 -10.77
N SER A 147 -20.99 -9.70 -10.08
CA SER A 147 -22.23 -8.97 -9.76
C SER A 147 -22.82 -8.30 -10.99
N THR A 148 -22.00 -7.74 -11.89
CA THR A 148 -22.44 -7.22 -13.19
C THR A 148 -23.07 -8.33 -14.04
N THR A 149 -22.49 -9.54 -13.99
CA THR A 149 -23.02 -10.73 -14.68
C THR A 149 -24.34 -11.21 -14.08
N LYS A 150 -24.45 -11.29 -12.74
CA LYS A 150 -25.71 -11.64 -12.06
C LYS A 150 -26.82 -10.62 -12.28
N SER A 151 -26.48 -9.33 -12.43
CA SER A 151 -27.46 -8.27 -12.72
C SER A 151 -28.15 -8.43 -14.08
N LYS A 152 -27.49 -9.08 -15.06
CA LYS A 152 -28.11 -9.44 -16.34
C LYS A 152 -29.10 -10.61 -16.23
N GLN A 153 -29.07 -11.38 -15.15
CA GLN A 153 -29.98 -12.52 -14.91
C GLN A 153 -31.10 -12.21 -13.90
N LEU A 154 -31.00 -11.12 -13.13
CA LEU A 154 -31.91 -10.81 -12.04
C LEU A 154 -32.63 -9.47 -12.24
N THR A 155 -33.41 -9.37 -13.32
CA THR A 155 -34.65 -8.60 -13.23
C THR A 155 -35.62 -9.36 -12.33
N LYS A 156 -36.05 -8.70 -11.24
CA LYS A 156 -37.26 -9.00 -10.46
C LYS A 156 -37.14 -9.94 -9.23
N GLN A 157 -36.17 -9.77 -8.32
CA GLN A 157 -36.40 -10.23 -6.92
C GLN A 157 -35.50 -9.68 -5.78
N SER A 158 -34.47 -8.87 -6.03
CA SER A 158 -33.44 -8.61 -4.98
C SER A 158 -33.43 -7.17 -4.44
N LYS A 159 -34.59 -6.59 -4.11
CA LYS A 159 -34.64 -5.29 -3.39
C LYS A 159 -34.76 -5.44 -1.87
N SER A 160 -35.14 -6.62 -1.36
CA SER A 160 -35.32 -6.84 0.09
C SER A 160 -34.10 -7.41 0.82
N LYS A 161 -33.16 -8.06 0.12
CA LYS A 161 -31.99 -8.71 0.74
C LYS A 161 -30.77 -7.78 0.90
N ILE A 162 -30.76 -6.64 0.21
CA ILE A 162 -29.64 -5.69 0.23
C ILE A 162 -29.66 -4.85 1.54
N LEU A 163 -30.85 -4.55 2.07
CA LEU A 163 -30.99 -3.70 3.26
C LEU A 163 -30.44 -4.37 4.55
N ASN A 164 -30.46 -5.71 4.63
CA ASN A 164 -29.98 -6.42 5.82
C ASN A 164 -28.46 -6.67 5.79
N ASN A 165 -27.84 -6.80 4.61
CA ASN A 165 -26.40 -7.06 4.50
C ASN A 165 -25.53 -5.80 4.62
N GLU A 166 -26.04 -4.61 4.26
CA GLU A 166 -25.30 -3.35 4.42
C GLU A 166 -25.03 -2.99 5.89
N THR A 167 -25.81 -3.57 6.81
CA THR A 167 -25.66 -3.33 8.26
C THR A 167 -24.61 -4.25 8.89
N GLU A 168 -24.37 -5.45 8.33
CA GLU A 168 -23.38 -6.41 8.87
C GLU A 168 -21.97 -6.23 8.27
N GLU A 169 -21.85 -5.78 7.01
CA GLU A 169 -20.53 -5.64 6.34
C GLU A 169 -19.75 -4.37 6.77
N LYS A 170 -20.40 -3.45 7.50
CA LYS A 170 -19.76 -2.26 8.08
C LYS A 170 -18.98 -2.51 9.38
N LEU A 171 -19.08 -3.71 9.95
CA LEU A 171 -18.17 -4.14 11.01
C LEU A 171 -16.96 -4.83 10.37
N GLU A 172 -16.06 -4.03 9.80
CA GLU A 172 -14.71 -4.51 9.47
C GLU A 172 -14.15 -5.24 10.68
N LYS A 173 -13.97 -6.55 10.56
CA LYS A 173 -13.39 -7.39 11.62
C LYS A 173 -12.04 -6.79 12.04
N GLU A 174 -12.04 -6.11 13.18
CA GLU A 174 -10.91 -5.32 13.72
C GLU A 174 -9.64 -6.15 13.91
N TRP A 175 -9.82 -7.46 14.04
CA TRP A 175 -8.78 -8.47 14.09
C TRP A 175 -8.59 -9.13 12.72
N THR A 176 -8.13 -8.35 11.76
CA THR A 176 -7.59 -8.90 10.51
C THR A 176 -6.13 -9.29 10.74
N ILE A 177 -5.71 -10.48 10.28
CA ILE A 177 -4.33 -10.98 10.43
C ILE A 177 -3.29 -9.94 9.97
N GLY A 178 -3.64 -9.12 8.97
CA GLY A 178 -2.83 -7.99 8.52
C GLY A 178 -2.62 -6.89 9.57
N LYS A 179 -3.64 -6.54 10.37
CA LYS A 179 -3.54 -5.55 11.46
C LYS A 179 -2.69 -6.07 12.63
N ILE A 180 -2.81 -7.36 12.95
CA ILE A 180 -1.98 -8.00 13.99
C ILE A 180 -0.51 -8.01 13.57
N LEU A 181 -0.23 -8.41 12.33
CA LEU A 181 1.12 -8.48 11.82
C LEU A 181 1.77 -7.10 11.67
N THR A 182 1.01 -6.11 11.21
CA THR A 182 1.52 -4.73 11.13
C THR A 182 1.84 -4.20 12.52
N ARG A 183 1.02 -4.47 13.54
CA ARG A 183 1.34 -4.12 14.93
C ARG A 183 2.56 -4.85 15.48
N LEU A 184 2.72 -6.14 15.16
CA LEU A 184 3.89 -6.94 15.57
C LEU A 184 5.21 -6.34 15.07
N PHE A 185 5.21 -5.67 13.93
CA PHE A 185 6.38 -5.01 13.39
C PHE A 185 6.49 -3.54 13.81
N THR A 186 5.37 -2.80 13.76
CA THR A 186 5.38 -1.37 14.02
C THR A 186 5.65 -1.05 15.48
N TYR A 187 5.21 -1.87 16.44
CA TYR A 187 5.47 -1.59 17.86
C TYR A 187 6.96 -1.70 18.23
N PRO A 188 7.67 -2.80 17.89
CA PRO A 188 9.12 -2.85 18.07
C PRO A 188 9.86 -1.76 17.31
N PHE A 189 9.39 -1.40 16.11
CA PHE A 189 9.99 -0.32 15.32
C PHE A 189 9.81 1.05 16.00
N CYS A 190 8.60 1.40 16.45
CA CYS A 190 8.34 2.62 17.21
C CYS A 190 9.18 2.65 18.50
N PHE A 191 9.29 1.52 19.20
CA PHE A 191 10.12 1.40 20.38
C PHE A 191 11.60 1.63 20.07
N ALA A 192 12.14 1.03 19.00
CA ALA A 192 13.50 1.26 18.55
C ALA A 192 13.75 2.73 18.17
N LEU A 193 12.79 3.40 17.54
CA LEU A 193 12.90 4.83 17.24
C LEU A 193 12.87 5.69 18.50
N ILE A 194 12.03 5.36 19.49
CA ILE A 194 12.03 6.04 20.79
C ILE A 194 13.41 5.89 21.46
N LEU A 195 13.97 4.68 21.48
CA LEU A 195 15.31 4.44 22.03
C LEU A 195 16.38 5.23 21.26
N LEU A 196 16.33 5.26 19.93
CA LEU A 196 17.26 6.02 19.09
C LEU A 196 17.20 7.52 19.41
N VAL A 197 16.00 8.07 19.60
CA VAL A 197 15.85 9.47 19.94
C VAL A 197 16.37 9.75 21.36
N ILE A 198 16.00 8.93 22.35
CA ILE A 198 16.37 9.13 23.76
C ILE A 198 17.88 8.94 23.99
N PHE A 199 18.47 7.89 23.43
CA PHE A 199 19.87 7.52 23.70
C PHE A 199 20.85 8.00 22.63
N GLY A 200 20.38 8.37 21.44
CA GLY A 200 21.23 8.85 20.36
C GLY A 200 21.10 10.35 20.13
N MET A 201 19.88 10.84 19.87
CA MET A 201 19.68 12.21 19.40
C MET A 201 19.66 13.26 20.51
N ILE A 202 19.02 12.95 21.64
CA ILE A 202 18.93 13.86 22.79
C ILE A 202 20.32 14.14 23.41
N PRO A 203 21.20 13.13 23.64
CA PRO A 203 22.54 13.37 24.17
C PRO A 203 23.42 14.21 23.25
N ASP A 204 23.22 14.11 21.94
CA ASP A 204 23.90 14.91 20.92
C ASP A 204 23.35 16.35 20.79
N GLY A 205 22.37 16.74 21.61
CA GLY A 205 21.76 18.07 21.56
C GLY A 205 20.84 18.30 20.35
N LYS A 206 20.48 17.25 19.59
CA LYS A 206 19.68 17.34 18.34
C LYS A 206 18.17 17.47 18.63
N PHE A 207 17.80 18.35 19.56
CA PHE A 207 16.43 18.51 20.05
C PHE A 207 15.43 18.93 18.98
N ILE A 208 15.85 19.78 18.05
CA ILE A 208 15.02 20.29 16.95
C ILE A 208 14.45 19.15 16.09
N ILE A 209 15.19 18.05 15.94
CA ILE A 209 14.78 16.88 15.16
C ILE A 209 14.15 15.81 16.07
N ALA A 210 14.68 15.64 17.28
CA ALA A 210 14.19 14.66 18.26
C ALA A 210 12.72 14.89 18.65
N ILE A 211 12.34 16.14 18.91
CA ILE A 211 10.99 16.48 19.41
C ILE A 211 9.91 16.15 18.37
N PRO A 212 9.97 16.63 17.11
CA PRO A 212 8.99 16.26 16.09
C PRO A 212 8.91 14.75 15.86
N MET A 213 10.04 14.04 15.91
CA MET A 213 10.09 12.59 15.72
C MET A 213 9.32 11.85 16.83
N LEU A 214 9.51 12.23 18.09
CA LEU A 214 8.76 11.68 19.22
C LEU A 214 7.27 12.02 19.14
N VAL A 215 6.90 13.23 18.72
CA VAL A 215 5.50 13.63 18.53
C VAL A 215 4.82 12.76 17.48
N ILE A 216 5.46 12.54 16.32
CA ILE A 216 4.91 11.69 15.26
C ILE A 216 4.71 10.25 15.76
N ILE A 217 5.71 9.68 16.44
CA ILE A 217 5.63 8.33 17.01
C ILE A 217 4.53 8.25 18.07
N GLY A 218 4.46 9.24 18.96
CA GLY A 218 3.46 9.31 20.03
C GLY A 218 2.03 9.42 19.50
N VAL A 219 1.79 10.27 18.49
CA VAL A 219 0.48 10.40 17.83
C VAL A 219 0.05 9.08 17.18
N TYR A 220 0.98 8.38 16.52
CA TYR A 220 0.70 7.08 15.92
C TYR A 220 0.32 6.04 16.98
N LEU A 221 1.16 5.86 18.01
CA LEU A 221 0.91 4.90 19.09
C LEU A 221 -0.39 5.21 19.83
N TYR A 222 -0.63 6.48 20.17
CA TYR A 222 -1.87 6.90 20.83
C TYR A 222 -3.09 6.59 19.96
N SER A 223 -3.03 6.88 18.67
CA SER A 223 -4.16 6.65 17.76
C SER A 223 -4.47 5.16 17.58
N ASP A 224 -3.45 4.31 17.42
CA ASP A 224 -3.65 2.86 17.29
C ASP A 224 -4.10 2.22 18.61
N LEU A 225 -3.54 2.63 19.75
CA LEU A 225 -4.00 2.19 21.08
C LEU A 225 -5.43 2.61 21.36
N LYS A 226 -5.79 3.87 21.07
CA LYS A 226 -7.15 4.38 21.22
C LYS A 226 -8.14 3.60 20.37
N MET A 227 -7.77 3.21 19.15
CA MET A 227 -8.58 2.36 18.30
C MET A 227 -8.79 0.96 18.91
N ILE A 228 -7.78 0.39 19.59
CA ILE A 228 -7.89 -0.90 20.29
C ILE A 228 -8.79 -0.81 21.54
N PHE A 229 -8.64 0.27 22.32
CA PHE A 229 -9.39 0.42 23.57
C PHE A 229 -10.82 0.91 23.37
N LYS A 230 -11.13 1.56 22.25
CA LYS A 230 -12.49 2.00 21.91
C LYS A 230 -13.38 0.85 21.41
N SER A 231 -12.80 -0.32 21.16
CA SER A 231 -13.53 -1.49 20.64
C SER A 231 -13.78 -2.61 21.64
N LYS A 232 -13.53 -2.33 22.93
CA LYS A 232 -14.16 -3.01 24.05
C LYS A 232 -15.27 -2.13 24.61
#